data_AF-A0A2Z5BSU4-F1
#
_entry.id   AF-A0A2Z5BSU4-F1
#
_cell.length_a   1.000
_cell.length_b   1.000
_cell.length_c   1.000
_cell.angle_alpha   90.00
_cell.angle_beta   90.00
_cell.angle_gamma   90.00
#
_symmetry.space_group_name_H-M   'P 1'
#
loop_
_entity.id
_entity.type
_entity.pdbx_description
1 polymer ?
#
loop_
_entity_poly.entity_id
_entity_poly.type
_entity_poly.pdbx_seq_one_letter_code
_entity_poly.pdbx_strand_id
1 'polypeptide(L)'
;MPAPTVQQLLDFEAAHADGLGDIEGEIRRMLGIPPARYFQLLMRAAATMEGQAHDAITAHRILRQIATSRATAAPSPGRAGPRGARS
;
A
#
# COMPACT_ATOMS: atom_id res chain seq x y z
N MET A 1 4.44 -23.02 4.54
CA MET A 1 3.35 -22.20 5.12
C MET A 1 2.37 -21.85 4.02
N PRO A 2 1.06 -22.03 4.20
CA PRO A 2 0.06 -21.49 3.28
C PRO A 2 0.19 -19.97 3.20
N ALA A 3 -0.16 -19.38 2.07
CA ALA A 3 -0.15 -17.92 1.92
C ALA A 3 -1.20 -17.30 2.88
N PRO A 4 -0.88 -16.15 3.53
CA PRO A 4 -1.83 -15.48 4.41
C PRO A 4 -3.08 -15.04 3.64
N THR A 5 -4.24 -15.12 4.31
CA THR A 5 -5.54 -14.75 3.74
C THR A 5 -5.72 -13.23 3.68
N VAL A 6 -6.73 -12.78 2.93
CA VAL A 6 -7.12 -11.36 2.85
C VAL A 6 -7.41 -10.79 4.25
N GLN A 7 -8.18 -11.54 5.05
CA GLN A 7 -8.54 -11.16 6.42
C GLN A 7 -7.30 -11.03 7.32
N GLN A 8 -6.40 -12.01 7.29
CA GLN A 8 -5.17 -11.99 8.09
C GLN A 8 -4.28 -10.78 7.78
N LEU A 9 -4.22 -10.37 6.51
CA LEU A 9 -3.43 -9.19 6.10
C LEU A 9 -4.05 -7.90 6.65
N LEU A 10 -5.37 -7.76 6.60
CA LEU A 10 -6.07 -6.57 7.08
C LEU A 10 -6.10 -6.51 8.61
N ASP A 11 -6.33 -7.64 9.28
CA ASP A 11 -6.31 -7.72 10.75
C ASP A 11 -4.93 -7.35 11.31
N PHE A 12 -3.87 -7.83 10.67
CA PHE A 12 -2.50 -7.47 11.05
C PHE A 12 -2.26 -5.97 10.89
N GLU A 13 -2.66 -5.38 9.77
CA GLU A 13 -2.50 -3.94 9.51
C GLU A 13 -3.31 -3.09 10.50
N ALA A 14 -4.54 -3.49 10.80
CA ALA A 14 -5.41 -2.81 11.76
C ALA A 14 -4.80 -2.82 13.18
N ALA A 15 -4.21 -3.95 13.59
CA ALA A 15 -3.56 -4.09 14.90
C ALA A 15 -2.25 -3.29 15.01
N HIS A 16 -1.57 -3.01 13.89
CA HIS A 16 -0.29 -2.28 13.86
C HIS A 16 -0.44 -0.86 13.28
N ALA A 17 -1.67 -0.39 13.17
CA ALA A 17 -2.04 0.88 12.53
C ALA A 17 -1.34 2.11 13.11
N ASP A 18 -1.00 2.07 14.40
CA ASP A 18 -0.39 3.17 15.15
C ASP A 18 1.15 3.09 15.24
N GLY A 19 1.78 2.14 14.55
CA GLY A 19 3.21 2.12 14.29
C GLY A 19 4.09 2.19 15.55
N LEU A 20 4.09 1.13 16.35
CA LEU A 20 5.02 0.99 17.48
C LEU A 20 5.85 -0.29 17.31
N GLY A 21 7.13 -0.15 16.94
CA GLY A 21 8.12 -1.23 16.99
C GLY A 21 8.64 -1.76 15.64
N ASP A 22 9.20 -2.97 15.68
CA ASP A 22 9.79 -3.68 14.53
C ASP A 22 8.72 -4.44 13.73
N ILE A 23 7.97 -3.69 12.92
CA ILE A 23 6.89 -4.25 12.10
C ILE A 23 7.39 -5.30 11.11
N GLU A 24 8.62 -5.14 10.58
CA GLU A 24 9.16 -6.09 9.62
C GLU A 24 9.54 -7.43 10.27
N GLY A 25 10.12 -7.40 11.47
CA GLY A 25 10.35 -8.59 12.27
C GLY A 25 9.04 -9.29 12.62
N GLU A 26 8.00 -8.54 12.94
CA GLU A 26 6.68 -9.08 13.26
C GLU A 26 6.00 -9.71 12.04
N ILE A 27 6.08 -9.08 10.85
CA ILE A 27 5.59 -9.67 9.59
C ILE A 27 6.25 -11.02 9.34
N ARG A 28 7.58 -11.12 9.52
CA ARG A 28 8.31 -12.38 9.33
C ARG A 28 7.90 -13.43 10.35
N ARG A 29 7.69 -13.04 11.62
CA ARG A 29 7.33 -13.94 12.72
C ARG A 29 5.88 -14.43 12.63
N MET A 30 4.93 -13.53 12.37
CA MET A 30 3.49 -13.85 12.37
C MET A 30 2.99 -14.41 11.04
N LEU A 31 3.41 -13.81 9.92
CA LEU A 31 2.88 -14.16 8.59
C LEU A 31 3.81 -15.08 7.81
N GLY A 32 5.05 -15.27 8.26
CA GLY A 32 6.02 -16.18 7.63
C GLY A 32 6.44 -15.75 6.21
N ILE A 33 6.24 -14.47 5.85
CA ILE A 33 6.56 -13.93 4.54
C ILE A 33 7.50 -12.72 4.64
N PRO A 34 8.24 -12.40 3.57
CA PRO A 34 9.05 -11.18 3.53
C PRO A 34 8.17 -9.90 3.59
N PRO A 35 8.65 -8.81 4.21
CA PRO A 35 7.89 -7.55 4.29
C PRO A 35 7.46 -6.99 2.94
N ALA A 36 8.33 -7.04 1.92
CA ALA A 36 7.98 -6.62 0.57
C ALA A 36 6.79 -7.41 0.00
N ARG A 37 6.72 -8.72 0.29
CA ARG A 37 5.62 -9.57 -0.15
C ARG A 37 4.34 -9.25 0.61
N TYR A 38 4.45 -8.97 1.91
CA TYR A 38 3.33 -8.52 2.74
C TYR A 38 2.68 -7.26 2.16
N PHE A 39 3.46 -6.19 1.93
CA PHE A 39 2.89 -4.94 1.40
C PHE A 39 2.21 -5.14 0.04
N GLN A 40 2.78 -5.95 -0.85
CA GLN A 40 2.15 -6.27 -2.13
C GLN A 40 0.79 -6.97 -1.97
N LEU A 41 0.71 -7.94 -1.06
CA LEU A 41 -0.52 -8.67 -0.80
C LEU A 41 -1.56 -7.78 -0.10
N LEU A 42 -1.13 -6.94 0.85
CA LEU A 42 -1.97 -5.98 1.54
C LEU A 42 -2.61 -4.98 0.57
N MET A 43 -1.82 -4.40 -0.34
CA MET A 43 -2.33 -3.48 -1.36
C MET A 43 -3.39 -4.15 -2.25
N ARG A 44 -3.21 -5.44 -2.57
CA ARG A 44 -4.19 -6.20 -3.35
C ARG A 44 -5.44 -6.50 -2.53
N ALA A 45 -5.28 -6.98 -1.30
CA ALA A 45 -6.35 -7.29 -0.36
C ALA A 45 -7.29 -6.09 -0.17
N ALA A 46 -6.72 -4.90 0.09
CA ALA A 46 -7.48 -3.66 0.25
C ALA A 46 -8.31 -3.26 -0.98
N ALA A 47 -7.89 -3.65 -2.18
CA ALA A 47 -8.59 -3.36 -3.42
C ALA A 47 -9.69 -4.37 -3.78
N THR A 48 -9.77 -5.50 -3.07
CA THR A 48 -10.78 -6.54 -3.33
C THR A 48 -12.11 -6.23 -2.62
N MET A 49 -13.21 -6.74 -3.17
CA MET A 49 -14.52 -6.69 -2.49
C MET A 49 -14.50 -7.44 -1.15
N GLU A 50 -13.80 -8.59 -1.09
CA GLU A 50 -13.63 -9.37 0.14
C GLU A 50 -12.95 -8.54 1.24
N GLY A 51 -11.85 -7.86 0.90
CA GLY A 51 -11.12 -7.03 1.86
C GLY A 51 -11.94 -5.83 2.33
N GLN A 52 -12.67 -5.17 1.44
CA GLN A 52 -13.54 -4.05 1.79
C GLN A 52 -14.74 -4.49 2.64
N ALA A 53 -15.27 -5.70 2.42
CA ALA A 53 -16.34 -6.26 3.22
C ALA A 53 -15.87 -6.66 4.63
N HIS A 54 -14.61 -7.11 4.76
CA HIS A 54 -14.00 -7.49 6.03
C HIS A 54 -13.65 -6.26 6.90
N ASP A 55 -12.87 -5.32 6.35
CA ASP A 55 -12.51 -4.07 7.04
C ASP A 55 -12.38 -2.91 6.04
N ALA A 56 -13.50 -2.22 5.83
CA ALA A 56 -13.58 -1.06 4.95
C ALA A 56 -12.70 0.11 5.42
N ILE A 57 -12.46 0.27 6.72
CA ILE A 57 -11.71 1.42 7.25
C ILE A 57 -10.23 1.23 6.91
N THR A 58 -9.68 0.08 7.27
CA THR A 58 -8.28 -0.26 7.00
C THR A 58 -8.04 -0.33 5.49
N ALA A 59 -8.94 -0.97 4.73
CA ALA A 59 -8.83 -1.04 3.27
C ALA A 59 -8.78 0.35 2.63
N HIS A 60 -9.71 1.26 2.95
CA HIS A 60 -9.70 2.61 2.38
C HIS A 60 -8.50 3.45 2.83
N ARG A 61 -8.01 3.26 4.07
CA ARG A 61 -6.78 3.92 4.54
C ARG A 61 -5.59 3.55 3.67
N ILE A 62 -5.39 2.25 3.42
CA ILE A 62 -4.32 1.73 2.56
C ILE A 62 -4.47 2.27 1.13
N LEU A 63 -5.68 2.22 0.57
CA LEU A 63 -5.97 2.75 -0.77
C LEU A 63 -5.63 4.24 -0.89
N ARG A 64 -5.95 5.03 0.14
CA ARG A 64 -5.60 6.45 0.20
C ARG A 64 -4.07 6.64 0.24
N GLN A 65 -3.35 5.89 1.06
CA GLN A 65 -1.89 5.97 1.13
C GLN A 65 -1.24 5.66 -0.22
N ILE A 66 -1.68 4.60 -0.91
CA ILE A 66 -1.20 4.24 -2.26
C ILE A 66 -1.44 5.38 -3.25
N ALA A 67 -2.65 5.97 -3.22
CA ALA A 67 -3.00 7.07 -4.11
C ALA A 67 -2.12 8.31 -3.86
N THR A 68 -1.87 8.66 -2.59
CA THR A 68 -0.98 9.76 -2.22
C THR A 68 0.46 9.52 -2.69
N SER A 69 1.01 8.33 -2.49
CA SER A 69 2.37 7.99 -2.94
C SER A 69 2.52 8.06 -4.47
N ARG A 70 1.45 7.73 -5.22
CA ARG A 70 1.44 7.87 -6.68
C ARG A 70 1.37 9.33 -7.13
N ALA A 71 0.61 10.16 -6.43
CA ALA A 71 0.49 11.59 -6.76
C ALA A 71 1.83 12.34 -6.61
N THR A 72 2.65 11.97 -5.63
CA THR A 72 3.99 12.54 -5.44
C THR A 72 5.02 12.06 -6.46
N ALA A 73 4.78 10.93 -7.13
CA ALA A 73 5.67 10.37 -8.14
C ALA A 73 5.37 10.85 -9.57
N ALA A 74 4.31 11.63 -9.78
CA ALA A 74 3.98 12.17 -11.09
C ALA A 74 5.06 13.21 -11.51
N PRO A 75 5.70 13.06 -12.69
CA PRO A 75 6.61 14.07 -13.18
C PRO A 75 5.85 15.35 -13.47
N SER A 76 6.33 16.48 -12.91
CA SER A 76 5.83 17.81 -13.22
C SER A 76 5.74 18.01 -14.74
N PRO A 77 4.58 18.36 -15.31
CA PRO A 77 4.50 18.78 -16.71
C PRO A 77 5.08 20.19 -16.82
N GLY A 78 6.41 20.28 -16.81
CA GLY A 78 7.12 21.55 -16.63
C GLY A 78 8.36 21.66 -17.51
N ARG A 79 8.14 22.11 -18.75
CA ARG A 79 8.93 23.08 -19.53
C ARG A 79 9.16 22.66 -20.99
N ALA A 80 8.07 22.60 -21.76
CA ALA A 80 8.16 22.89 -23.19
C ALA A 80 8.49 24.39 -23.33
N GLY A 81 9.79 24.72 -23.45
CA GLY A 81 10.22 26.08 -23.70
C GLY A 81 9.65 26.59 -25.03
N PRO A 82 9.35 27.90 -25.15
CA PRO A 82 8.91 28.45 -26.43
C PRO A 82 10.07 28.31 -27.42
N ARG A 83 9.92 27.43 -28.42
CA ARG A 83 10.81 27.44 -29.59
C ARG A 83 10.48 28.71 -30.37
N GLY A 84 11.23 29.76 -30.06
CA GLY A 84 11.18 31.04 -30.73
C GLY A 84 11.39 30.91 -32.23
N ALA A 85 10.63 31.72 -32.95
CA ALA A 85 10.81 32.04 -34.35
C ALA A 85 12.25 32.48 -34.66
N ARG A 86 12.74 32.03 -35.81
CA ARG A 86 13.85 32.56 -36.63
C ARG A 86 13.96 31.59 -37.82
N SER A 87 14.00 31.97 -39.09
CA SER A 87 13.93 33.24 -39.81
C SER A 87 13.46 32.91 -41.22
#